data_AF-A0A934TM44-F1
#
_entry.id   AF-A0A934TM44-F1
#
_cell.length_a   1.000
_cell.length_b   1.000
_cell.length_c   1.000
_cell.angle_alpha   90.00
_cell.angle_beta   90.00
_cell.angle_gamma   90.00
#
_symmetry.space_group_name_H-M   'P 1'
#
loop_
_entity.id
_entity.type
_entity.pdbx_description
1 polymer ?
#
loop_
_entity_poly.entity_id
_entity_poly.type
_entity_poly.pdbx_seq_one_letter_code
_entity_poly.pdbx_strand_id
1 'polypeptide(L)'
;MRKPLDAWQPLPAERKLAEEMASGLIVQIGDGTLPPADLPLDDPRVIRTSFLRALILGHVRGHKPQDRGIRVQGAYLLGNGAREAETRGLDLEGYDLPADIALIACRIPDLLLLRSARLGTVILNESDLGAGFAADRLVARGSLLLRGLSARGQLRLVSARIEGDLDCSRGRLVPSGKDATLDLDGADVGGSVFLRRLVSEGEVRLVGGSLKGDLDCSGAQFSAGRDGFALSLNRARISGCLFLREGAPASGIFDFSNARIDQIADHPSAWPQLPGNLLLNGCRYGAFTGTGAGVDSAARIRWLALQDESRWGAEFWPQPWEECARVLREMGDGAAAREVLIEKEKRQRAARRARVWRTGYHEDALWLHLWDRVLAVTVRYGRMPLLAMVWLAAAWFVGALVFAEAQSRDALKPNLPQIQRAPEWVLCGADAGQGVALAGQPPAQGLRVPGESRIACYHRQPEGAGHPRFNAAIYSADALIPVVSLEMQSYWIPDDDLPFGAMARGYLWVHITAGWFLTLLAVAGFSGLIKTDNTT
;
A
#
# COMPACT_ATOMS: atom_id res chain seq x y z
N MET A 1 48.37 15.68 32.28
CA MET A 1 49.58 14.90 32.63
C MET A 1 49.21 13.43 32.81
N ARG A 2 49.97 12.49 32.22
CA ARG A 2 49.73 11.04 32.39
C ARG A 2 50.14 10.58 33.80
N LYS A 3 49.22 9.95 34.53
CA LYS A 3 49.45 9.40 35.88
C LYS A 3 49.91 7.93 35.80
N PRO A 4 50.83 7.46 36.66
CA PRO A 4 51.15 6.04 36.76
C PRO A 4 49.95 5.22 37.24
N LEU A 5 49.91 3.91 36.94
CA LEU A 5 48.78 3.02 37.26
C LEU A 5 48.42 3.07 38.75
N ASP A 6 49.41 2.96 39.64
CA ASP A 6 49.19 2.95 41.10
C ASP A 6 48.59 4.26 41.64
N ALA A 7 48.82 5.39 40.96
CA ALA A 7 48.22 6.68 41.35
C ALA A 7 46.71 6.75 41.11
N TRP A 8 46.13 5.79 40.38
CA TRP A 8 44.69 5.65 40.22
C TRP A 8 44.04 4.79 41.30
N GLN A 9 44.84 4.11 42.13
CA GLN A 9 44.38 3.10 43.10
C GLN A 9 43.37 2.15 42.43
N PRO A 10 43.80 1.37 41.41
CA PRO A 10 42.88 0.61 40.58
C PRO A 10 42.21 -0.51 41.39
N LEU A 11 40.91 -0.70 41.16
CA LEU A 11 40.16 -1.86 41.63
C LEU A 11 40.69 -3.16 40.99
N PRO A 12 40.35 -4.35 41.51
CA PRO A 12 40.82 -5.63 40.96
C PRO A 12 40.56 -5.78 39.45
N ALA A 13 39.34 -5.48 38.97
CA ALA A 13 39.01 -5.51 37.54
C ALA A 13 39.79 -4.48 36.72
N GLU A 14 40.00 -3.28 37.27
CA GLU A 14 40.72 -2.19 36.62
C GLU A 14 42.20 -2.52 36.40
N ARG A 15 42.83 -3.13 37.41
CA ARG A 15 44.22 -3.62 37.33
C ARG A 15 44.34 -4.71 36.27
N LYS A 16 43.46 -5.71 36.32
CA LYS A 16 43.40 -6.77 35.31
C LYS A 16 43.23 -6.21 33.89
N LEU A 17 42.30 -5.25 33.72
CA LEU A 17 42.09 -4.59 32.43
C LEU A 17 43.34 -3.87 31.93
N ALA A 18 44.00 -3.09 32.79
CA ALA A 18 45.21 -2.37 32.39
C ALA A 18 46.33 -3.33 31.94
N GLU A 19 46.52 -4.44 32.66
CA GLU A 19 47.58 -5.42 32.40
C GLU A 19 47.31 -6.29 31.15
N GLU A 20 46.06 -6.71 30.93
CA GLU A 20 45.72 -7.66 29.86
C GLU A 20 45.34 -6.99 28.54
N MET A 21 44.91 -5.71 28.53
CA MET A 21 44.43 -5.04 27.31
C MET A 21 45.50 -4.90 26.22
N ALA A 22 46.79 -4.94 26.59
CA ALA A 22 47.90 -4.87 25.63
C ALA A 22 47.93 -6.07 24.67
N SER A 23 47.30 -7.19 25.05
CA SER A 23 47.17 -8.39 24.19
C SER A 23 46.25 -8.18 22.98
N GLY A 24 45.32 -7.22 23.04
CA GLY A 24 44.28 -7.03 22.02
C GLY A 24 43.15 -8.06 22.04
N LEU A 25 43.21 -9.02 22.97
CA LEU A 25 42.16 -9.99 23.20
C LEU A 25 41.06 -9.39 24.09
N ILE A 26 39.93 -10.09 24.18
CA ILE A 26 38.85 -9.72 25.09
C ILE A 26 39.34 -9.97 26.53
N VAL A 27 39.32 -8.94 27.36
CA VAL A 27 39.59 -9.06 28.80
C VAL A 27 38.32 -9.50 29.49
N GLN A 28 38.30 -10.75 29.95
CA GLN A 28 37.17 -11.32 30.68
C GLN A 28 37.24 -10.91 32.16
N ILE A 29 36.19 -10.27 32.65
CA ILE A 29 36.01 -9.90 34.05
C ILE A 29 35.00 -10.87 34.68
N GLY A 30 35.32 -11.40 35.87
CA GLY A 30 34.50 -12.43 36.51
C GLY A 30 34.34 -13.69 35.64
N ASP A 31 33.12 -14.19 35.54
CA ASP A 31 32.75 -15.33 34.69
C ASP A 31 32.44 -14.93 33.23
N GLY A 32 32.58 -13.64 32.88
CA GLY A 32 32.29 -13.12 31.54
C GLY A 32 30.79 -13.04 31.20
N THR A 33 29.91 -13.27 32.17
CA THR A 33 28.46 -13.12 32.02
C THR A 33 28.02 -11.73 32.47
N LEU A 34 26.77 -11.36 32.12
CA LEU A 34 26.21 -10.06 32.49
C LEU A 34 26.13 -9.94 34.02
N PRO A 35 26.82 -8.96 34.65
CA PRO A 35 26.76 -8.78 36.10
C PRO A 35 25.34 -8.48 36.59
N PRO A 36 24.99 -8.86 37.84
CA PRO A 36 23.71 -8.51 38.43
C PRO A 36 23.59 -6.99 38.62
N ALA A 37 22.37 -6.51 38.84
CA ALA A 37 22.12 -5.11 39.17
C ALA A 37 22.71 -4.75 40.54
N ASP A 38 23.08 -3.47 40.70
CA ASP A 38 23.45 -2.86 41.99
C ASP A 38 24.64 -3.53 42.71
N LEU A 39 25.74 -3.72 41.99
CA LEU A 39 26.98 -4.20 42.61
C LEU A 39 27.65 -3.13 43.49
N PRO A 40 28.16 -3.52 44.68
CA PRO A 40 28.91 -2.60 45.53
C PRO A 40 30.27 -2.28 44.90
N LEU A 41 30.85 -1.11 45.23
CA LEU A 41 32.06 -0.59 44.60
C LEU A 41 33.29 -1.51 44.76
N ASP A 42 33.32 -2.31 45.81
CA ASP A 42 34.38 -3.27 46.13
C ASP A 42 34.25 -4.62 45.39
N ASP A 43 33.17 -4.84 44.65
CA ASP A 43 32.99 -6.06 43.86
C ASP A 43 34.10 -6.17 42.79
N PRO A 44 34.74 -7.35 42.63
CA PRO A 44 35.85 -7.55 41.72
C PRO A 44 35.49 -7.42 40.23
N ARG A 45 34.21 -7.17 39.88
CA ARG A 45 33.74 -6.92 38.51
C ARG A 45 33.56 -5.43 38.19
N VAL A 46 33.71 -4.55 39.18
CA VAL A 46 33.46 -3.12 39.00
C VAL A 46 34.66 -2.43 38.36
N ILE A 47 34.39 -1.68 37.29
CA ILE A 47 35.33 -0.78 36.63
C ILE A 47 34.73 0.61 36.67
N ARG A 48 35.48 1.59 37.19
CA ARG A 48 35.02 2.97 37.25
C ARG A 48 35.09 3.60 35.87
N THR A 49 34.04 4.32 35.46
CA THR A 49 33.98 4.96 34.14
C THR A 49 35.10 5.98 33.93
N SER A 50 35.51 6.70 34.98
CA SER A 50 36.64 7.65 34.91
C SER A 50 37.98 6.96 34.63
N PHE A 51 38.20 5.76 35.19
CA PHE A 51 39.41 4.98 34.95
C PHE A 51 39.40 4.37 33.54
N LEU A 52 38.27 3.78 33.13
CA LEU A 52 38.10 3.26 31.77
C LEU A 52 38.33 4.36 30.72
N ARG A 53 37.73 5.54 30.92
CA ARG A 53 37.98 6.72 30.09
C ARG A 53 39.47 7.08 30.05
N ALA A 54 40.15 7.09 31.19
CA ALA A 54 41.57 7.37 31.25
C ALA A 54 42.43 6.33 30.49
N LEU A 55 42.04 5.05 30.50
CA LEU A 55 42.67 4.02 29.69
C LEU A 55 42.44 4.26 28.19
N ILE A 56 41.19 4.50 27.78
CA ILE A 56 40.83 4.76 26.37
C ILE A 56 41.63 5.94 25.81
N LEU A 57 41.74 7.03 26.57
CA LEU A 57 42.46 8.24 26.16
C LEU A 57 43.99 8.14 26.34
N GLY A 58 44.51 6.99 26.80
CA GLY A 58 45.94 6.79 27.04
C GLY A 58 46.53 7.72 28.10
N HIS A 59 45.73 8.09 29.10
CA HIS A 59 46.14 8.90 30.26
C HIS A 59 46.85 8.08 31.35
N VAL A 60 46.74 6.75 31.32
CA VAL A 60 47.47 5.83 32.21
C VAL A 60 48.86 5.55 31.63
N ARG A 61 49.91 5.87 32.39
CA ARG A 61 51.30 5.71 31.93
C ARG A 61 51.66 4.22 31.81
N GLY A 62 52.31 3.85 30.71
CA GLY A 62 52.76 2.48 30.42
C GLY A 62 51.68 1.52 29.91
N HIS A 63 50.42 1.94 29.93
CA HIS A 63 49.26 1.09 29.63
C HIS A 63 48.42 1.78 28.55
N LYS A 64 48.82 1.63 27.29
CA LYS A 64 48.06 2.13 26.13
C LYS A 64 47.21 1.01 25.54
N PRO A 65 45.99 1.29 25.08
CA PRO A 65 45.22 0.35 24.27
C PRO A 65 46.03 -0.08 23.05
N GLN A 66 45.91 -1.35 22.67
CA GLN A 66 46.44 -1.84 21.40
C GLN A 66 45.67 -1.20 20.23
N ASP A 67 46.15 -1.34 19.00
CA ASP A 67 45.49 -0.82 17.78
C ASP A 67 44.06 -1.34 17.59
N ARG A 68 43.72 -2.50 18.17
CA ARG A 68 42.37 -3.08 18.19
C ARG A 68 41.43 -2.44 19.21
N GLY A 69 41.91 -1.53 20.04
CA GLY A 69 41.15 -0.78 21.04
C GLY A 69 40.90 -1.54 22.34
N ILE A 70 39.85 -1.14 23.07
CA ILE A 70 39.52 -1.72 24.38
C ILE A 70 38.39 -2.74 24.23
N ARG A 71 38.59 -3.94 24.77
CA ARG A 71 37.64 -5.05 24.70
C ARG A 71 37.46 -5.68 26.08
N VAL A 72 36.31 -5.46 26.68
CA VAL A 72 35.96 -5.92 28.02
C VAL A 72 34.71 -6.79 27.95
N GLN A 73 34.71 -7.88 28.70
CA GLN A 73 33.55 -8.74 28.85
C GLN A 73 33.18 -8.95 30.33
N GLY A 74 31.89 -8.87 30.66
CA GLY A 74 31.39 -9.19 32.00
C GLY A 74 31.66 -8.13 33.08
N ALA A 75 31.90 -6.88 32.70
CA ALA A 75 32.21 -5.81 33.64
C ALA A 75 30.98 -4.98 34.05
N TYR A 76 31.00 -4.46 35.28
CA TYR A 76 30.04 -3.48 35.77
C TYR A 76 30.68 -2.09 35.72
N LEU A 77 30.20 -1.22 34.82
CA LEU A 77 30.79 0.08 34.57
C LEU A 77 30.12 1.16 35.42
N LEU A 78 30.66 1.41 36.61
CA LEU A 78 30.05 2.33 37.57
C LEU A 78 30.55 3.76 37.39
N GLY A 79 29.61 4.70 37.30
CA GLY A 79 29.89 6.13 37.31
C GLY A 79 30.45 6.62 38.64
N ASN A 80 31.63 7.24 38.60
CA ASN A 80 32.27 7.81 39.79
C ASN A 80 32.78 9.25 39.58
N GLY A 81 32.27 9.95 38.56
CA GLY A 81 32.71 11.29 38.19
C GLY A 81 32.60 12.29 39.34
N ALA A 82 33.71 13.00 39.62
CA ALA A 82 33.74 14.20 40.44
C ALA A 82 33.21 15.40 39.62
N ARG A 83 32.77 16.48 40.33
CA ARG A 83 32.16 17.73 39.82
C ARG A 83 32.84 18.42 38.61
N GLU A 84 34.04 17.99 38.18
CA GLU A 84 34.78 18.55 37.05
C GLU A 84 34.50 17.86 35.70
N ALA A 85 33.93 16.64 35.70
CA ALA A 85 33.40 16.01 34.49
C ALA A 85 31.88 16.11 34.53
N GLU A 86 31.28 16.76 33.53
CA GLU A 86 29.86 17.13 33.50
C GLU A 86 28.89 15.92 33.47
N THR A 87 29.38 14.68 33.45
CA THR A 87 28.55 13.47 33.43
C THR A 87 29.03 12.37 34.39
N ARG A 88 28.09 11.61 34.96
CA ARG A 88 28.39 10.47 35.83
C ARG A 88 28.88 9.23 35.06
N GLY A 89 28.47 9.06 33.80
CA GLY A 89 28.75 7.85 33.00
C GLY A 89 30.09 7.85 32.26
N LEU A 90 30.21 6.98 31.25
CA LEU A 90 31.39 6.93 30.37
C LEU A 90 31.23 7.99 29.27
N ASP A 91 32.05 9.03 29.35
CA ASP A 91 32.03 10.18 28.44
C ASP A 91 33.25 10.20 27.52
N LEU A 92 32.97 10.01 26.22
CA LEU A 92 33.90 10.13 25.11
C LEU A 92 33.41 11.15 24.08
N GLU A 93 32.60 12.15 24.49
CA GLU A 93 32.10 13.20 23.61
C GLU A 93 33.24 13.93 22.89
N GLY A 94 33.11 14.07 21.57
CA GLY A 94 34.03 14.84 20.72
C GLY A 94 35.41 14.21 20.47
N TYR A 95 35.70 13.02 21.01
CA TYR A 95 37.00 12.37 20.79
C TYR A 95 37.07 11.63 19.44
N ASP A 96 38.25 11.65 18.80
CA ASP A 96 38.58 10.82 17.63
C ASP A 96 39.47 9.67 18.08
N LEU A 97 38.89 8.47 18.16
CA LEU A 97 39.53 7.23 18.58
C LEU A 97 39.41 6.23 17.43
N PRO A 98 40.47 6.01 16.63
CA PRO A 98 40.38 5.15 15.45
C PRO A 98 40.12 3.67 15.77
N ALA A 99 40.32 3.27 17.03
CA ALA A 99 40.20 1.89 17.48
C ALA A 99 38.77 1.51 17.90
N ASP A 100 38.53 0.20 18.03
CA ASP A 100 37.22 -0.32 18.46
C ASP A 100 37.00 -0.16 19.97
N ILE A 101 35.73 -0.09 20.38
CA ILE A 101 35.32 -0.19 21.77
C ILE A 101 34.34 -1.35 21.89
N ALA A 102 34.75 -2.42 22.58
CA ALA A 102 33.90 -3.57 22.84
C ALA A 102 33.63 -3.72 24.35
N LEU A 103 32.37 -3.60 24.74
CA LEU A 103 31.86 -3.82 26.09
C LEU A 103 30.78 -4.90 25.97
N ILE A 104 31.16 -6.16 26.11
CA ILE A 104 30.32 -7.34 25.84
C ILE A 104 29.79 -7.88 27.16
N ALA A 105 28.49 -8.17 27.26
CA ALA A 105 27.88 -8.62 28.51
C ALA A 105 28.24 -7.71 29.71
N CYS A 106 28.30 -6.40 29.47
CA CYS A 106 28.63 -5.40 30.48
C CYS A 106 27.36 -4.70 30.97
N ARG A 107 27.31 -4.33 32.24
CA ARG A 107 26.22 -3.51 32.81
C ARG A 107 26.70 -2.08 32.98
N ILE A 108 25.98 -1.13 32.40
CA ILE A 108 26.31 0.29 32.39
C ILE A 108 25.09 1.04 32.96
N PRO A 109 25.00 1.24 34.30
CA PRO A 109 23.86 1.89 34.93
C PRO A 109 23.70 3.35 34.50
N ASP A 110 24.81 4.06 34.29
CA ASP A 110 24.84 5.47 33.89
C ASP A 110 24.82 5.65 32.36
N LEU A 111 24.60 6.89 31.90
CA LEU A 111 24.54 7.23 30.47
C LEU A 111 25.88 6.97 29.77
N LEU A 112 25.86 6.26 28.65
CA LEU A 112 27.02 6.17 27.75
C LEU A 112 26.98 7.31 26.73
N LEU A 113 27.93 8.24 26.81
CA LEU A 113 27.97 9.46 26.00
C LEU A 113 29.09 9.39 24.95
N LEU A 114 28.70 9.24 23.68
CA LEU A 114 29.58 9.20 22.50
C LEU A 114 29.21 10.31 21.49
N ARG A 115 28.58 11.39 21.95
CA ARG A 115 28.13 12.49 21.09
C ARG A 115 29.32 13.06 20.31
N SER A 116 29.15 13.24 19.00
CA SER A 116 30.18 13.78 18.10
C SER A 116 31.55 13.07 18.17
N ALA A 117 31.60 11.87 18.74
CA ALA A 117 32.80 11.05 18.76
C ALA A 117 33.06 10.45 17.37
N ARG A 118 34.30 10.07 17.08
CA ARG A 118 34.67 9.28 15.91
C ARG A 118 35.35 8.02 16.40
N LEU A 119 34.76 6.87 16.12
CA LEU A 119 35.18 5.57 16.66
C LEU A 119 35.41 4.59 15.51
N GLY A 120 36.14 3.50 15.76
CA GLY A 120 36.15 2.33 14.88
C GLY A 120 34.78 1.64 14.89
N THR A 121 34.75 0.42 15.41
CA THR A 121 33.52 -0.34 15.70
C THR A 121 33.15 -0.18 17.17
N VAL A 122 31.86 0.00 17.46
CA VAL A 122 31.35 -0.01 18.83
C VAL A 122 30.54 -1.28 19.02
N ILE A 123 30.90 -2.10 20.01
CA ILE A 123 30.31 -3.41 20.28
C ILE A 123 29.77 -3.41 21.71
N LEU A 124 28.45 -3.45 21.86
CA LEU A 124 27.74 -3.53 23.15
C LEU A 124 26.88 -4.81 23.23
N ASN A 125 27.31 -5.89 22.59
CA ASN A 125 26.54 -7.13 22.53
C ASN A 125 26.27 -7.69 23.94
N GLU A 126 25.05 -8.16 24.17
CA GLU A 126 24.54 -8.77 25.40
C GLU A 126 24.66 -7.85 26.65
N SER A 127 24.89 -6.55 26.45
CA SER A 127 25.07 -5.56 27.52
C SER A 127 23.74 -4.93 27.97
N ASP A 128 23.74 -4.33 29.16
CA ASP A 128 22.58 -3.65 29.75
C ASP A 128 22.89 -2.17 29.99
N LEU A 129 22.14 -1.27 29.33
CA LEU A 129 22.25 0.19 29.49
C LEU A 129 21.10 0.70 30.37
N GLY A 130 21.43 1.18 31.56
CA GLY A 130 20.45 1.61 32.57
C GLY A 130 19.86 3.00 32.31
N ALA A 131 20.65 3.92 31.75
CA ALA A 131 20.27 5.32 31.53
C ALA A 131 20.35 5.77 30.06
N GLY A 132 20.41 4.81 29.13
CA GLY A 132 20.41 5.06 27.68
C GLY A 132 21.79 5.25 27.05
N PHE A 133 21.78 5.69 25.80
CA PHE A 133 22.97 5.86 24.95
C PHE A 133 22.85 7.15 24.14
N ALA A 134 23.78 8.08 24.34
CA ALA A 134 23.77 9.37 23.66
C ALA A 134 24.93 9.46 22.67
N ALA A 135 24.65 9.19 21.40
CA ALA A 135 25.60 9.13 20.31
C ALA A 135 25.17 10.03 19.13
N ASP A 136 24.57 11.19 19.42
CA ASP A 136 24.21 12.18 18.40
C ASP A 136 25.47 12.58 17.61
N ARG A 137 25.41 12.57 16.27
CA ARG A 137 26.52 12.86 15.36
C ARG A 137 27.76 11.96 15.54
N LEU A 138 27.62 10.77 16.13
CA LEU A 138 28.68 9.77 16.16
C LEU A 138 29.13 9.43 14.74
N VAL A 139 30.43 9.29 14.52
CA VAL A 139 30.99 8.70 13.30
C VAL A 139 31.61 7.35 13.66
N ALA A 140 30.93 6.25 13.33
CA ALA A 140 31.48 4.91 13.43
C ALA A 140 32.08 4.51 12.08
N ARG A 141 33.41 4.35 12.00
CA ARG A 141 34.13 3.90 10.79
C ARG A 141 33.86 2.42 10.50
N GLY A 142 33.45 1.66 11.52
CA GLY A 142 32.98 0.29 11.38
C GLY A 142 31.48 0.20 11.58
N SER A 143 31.07 -0.86 12.29
CA SER A 143 29.68 -1.14 12.64
C SER A 143 29.35 -0.72 14.08
N LEU A 144 28.06 -0.60 14.38
CA LEU A 144 27.53 -0.48 15.73
C LEU A 144 26.77 -1.76 16.06
N LEU A 145 27.38 -2.64 16.86
CA LEU A 145 26.87 -3.97 17.18
C LEU A 145 26.25 -3.98 18.58
N LEU A 146 24.93 -4.10 18.65
CA LEU A 146 24.09 -4.02 19.84
C LEU A 146 23.23 -5.30 20.00
N ARG A 147 23.78 -6.46 19.62
CA ARG A 147 23.03 -7.73 19.60
C ARG A 147 22.69 -8.16 21.02
N GLY A 148 21.43 -8.48 21.30
CA GLY A 148 21.00 -8.88 22.64
C GLY A 148 21.06 -7.74 23.67
N LEU A 149 21.21 -6.49 23.23
CA LEU A 149 21.28 -5.34 24.14
C LEU A 149 19.95 -5.14 24.87
N SER A 150 20.01 -4.99 26.20
CA SER A 150 18.92 -4.47 27.00
C SER A 150 19.17 -2.98 27.25
N ALA A 151 18.22 -2.12 26.92
CA ALA A 151 18.34 -0.69 27.19
C ALA A 151 17.07 -0.11 27.80
N ARG A 152 17.25 0.68 28.84
CA ARG A 152 16.21 1.52 29.44
C ARG A 152 16.48 2.98 29.05
N GLY A 153 15.46 3.65 28.52
CA GLY A 153 15.61 4.97 27.93
C GLY A 153 15.99 4.92 26.46
N GLN A 154 16.45 6.06 25.95
CA GLN A 154 16.63 6.26 24.51
C GLN A 154 18.04 5.88 24.06
N LEU A 155 18.12 5.14 22.95
CA LEU A 155 19.32 4.98 22.14
C LEU A 155 19.33 6.08 21.06
N ARG A 156 20.03 7.18 21.34
CA ARG A 156 20.09 8.36 20.47
C ARG A 156 21.28 8.28 19.53
N LEU A 157 21.01 8.21 18.23
CA LEU A 157 21.96 8.17 17.13
C LEU A 157 21.60 9.22 16.07
N VAL A 158 21.05 10.36 16.52
CA VAL A 158 20.57 11.43 15.63
C VAL A 158 21.74 11.98 14.81
N SER A 159 21.57 12.01 13.50
CA SER A 159 22.60 12.43 12.54
C SER A 159 23.93 11.68 12.67
N ALA A 160 23.91 10.45 13.22
CA ALA A 160 25.07 9.59 13.25
C ALA A 160 25.43 9.09 11.84
N ARG A 161 26.72 8.87 11.61
CA ARG A 161 27.26 8.26 10.40
C ARG A 161 27.89 6.94 10.77
N ILE A 162 27.35 5.85 10.23
CA ILE A 162 27.86 4.50 10.47
C ILE A 162 28.31 3.96 9.12
N GLU A 163 29.60 3.76 8.91
CA GLU A 163 30.12 3.31 7.61
C GLU A 163 29.73 1.85 7.32
N GLY A 164 29.65 1.01 8.36
CA GLY A 164 29.17 -0.37 8.30
C GLY A 164 27.70 -0.54 8.65
N ASP A 165 27.40 -1.58 9.43
CA ASP A 165 26.04 -1.97 9.82
C ASP A 165 25.67 -1.46 11.21
N LEU A 166 24.37 -1.32 11.47
CA LEU A 166 23.81 -1.21 12.81
C LEU A 166 23.01 -2.47 13.13
N ASP A 167 23.41 -3.22 14.16
CA ASP A 167 22.78 -4.49 14.51
C ASP A 167 22.22 -4.49 15.93
N CYS A 168 20.91 -4.32 16.07
CA CYS A 168 20.18 -4.41 17.34
C CYS A 168 19.42 -5.74 17.48
N SER A 169 19.83 -6.79 16.76
CA SER A 169 19.11 -8.07 16.75
C SER A 169 18.97 -8.66 18.15
N ARG A 170 17.79 -9.19 18.48
CA ARG A 170 17.45 -9.79 19.79
C ARG A 170 17.52 -8.81 20.97
N GLY A 171 17.60 -7.51 20.73
CA GLY A 171 17.59 -6.50 21.79
C GLY A 171 16.21 -6.32 22.43
N ARG A 172 16.20 -5.76 23.65
CA ARG A 172 14.99 -5.30 24.33
C ARG A 172 15.15 -3.83 24.72
N LEU A 173 14.34 -2.97 24.11
CA LEU A 173 14.37 -1.53 24.32
C LEU A 173 13.10 -1.08 25.00
N VAL A 174 13.25 -0.47 26.18
CA VAL A 174 12.15 0.02 26.99
C VAL A 174 12.29 1.54 27.11
N PRO A 175 11.27 2.33 26.71
CA PRO A 175 11.38 3.78 26.76
C PRO A 175 11.43 4.28 28.22
N SER A 176 12.01 5.45 28.41
CA SER A 176 11.88 6.21 29.66
C SER A 176 10.83 7.29 29.44
N GLY A 177 9.63 7.12 30.01
CA GLY A 177 8.53 8.05 29.79
C GLY A 177 7.93 7.94 28.37
N LYS A 178 7.87 9.07 27.65
CA LYS A 178 7.26 9.18 26.31
C LYS A 178 8.28 9.20 25.16
N ASP A 179 9.56 9.03 25.48
CA ASP A 179 10.63 9.14 24.50
C ASP A 179 10.65 7.93 23.55
N ALA A 180 11.25 8.12 22.38
CA ALA A 180 11.58 7.01 21.50
C ALA A 180 12.57 6.07 22.17
N THR A 181 12.56 4.79 21.76
CA THR A 181 13.51 3.78 22.24
C THR A 181 14.80 3.79 21.42
N LEU A 182 14.68 3.97 20.11
CA LEU A 182 15.79 4.06 19.17
C LEU A 182 15.54 5.22 18.22
N ASP A 183 16.44 6.19 18.22
CA ASP A 183 16.32 7.42 17.43
C ASP A 183 17.49 7.53 16.46
N LEU A 184 17.23 7.21 15.19
CA LEU A 184 18.16 7.29 14.07
C LEU A 184 17.80 8.46 13.14
N ASP A 185 17.16 9.51 13.66
CA ASP A 185 16.71 10.63 12.83
C ASP A 185 17.90 11.30 12.11
N GLY A 186 17.82 11.38 10.78
CA GLY A 186 18.88 11.90 9.91
C GLY A 186 20.17 11.08 9.90
N ALA A 187 20.20 9.87 10.45
CA ALA A 187 21.37 9.00 10.41
C ALA A 187 21.69 8.53 8.97
N ASP A 188 22.97 8.37 8.66
CA ASP A 188 23.46 7.79 7.39
C ASP A 188 24.22 6.50 7.69
N VAL A 189 23.69 5.37 7.24
CA VAL A 189 24.28 4.05 7.45
C VAL A 189 24.71 3.47 6.10
N GLY A 190 26.00 3.19 5.98
CA GLY A 190 26.63 2.69 4.77
C GLY A 190 26.33 1.22 4.47
N GLY A 191 25.93 0.45 5.49
CA GLY A 191 25.43 -0.91 5.36
C GLY A 191 23.93 -1.03 5.67
N SER A 192 23.57 -2.09 6.39
CA SER A 192 22.20 -2.45 6.76
C SER A 192 21.89 -2.15 8.23
N VAL A 193 20.60 -2.01 8.55
CA VAL A 193 20.09 -1.94 9.92
C VAL A 193 19.34 -3.24 10.22
N PHE A 194 19.81 -3.99 11.22
CA PHE A 194 19.22 -5.25 11.64
C PHE A 194 18.48 -5.09 12.96
N LEU A 195 17.16 -5.20 12.93
CA LEU A 195 16.25 -5.19 14.09
C LEU A 195 15.61 -6.57 14.31
N ARG A 196 16.28 -7.66 13.88
CA ARG A 196 15.70 -9.00 13.92
C ARG A 196 15.35 -9.42 15.33
N ARG A 197 14.10 -9.84 15.56
CA ARG A 197 13.59 -10.24 16.89
C ARG A 197 13.83 -9.18 17.98
N LEU A 198 13.90 -7.90 17.58
CA LEU A 198 13.92 -6.77 18.52
C LEU A 198 12.57 -6.70 19.24
N VAL A 199 12.59 -6.49 20.55
CA VAL A 199 11.40 -6.10 21.31
C VAL A 199 11.54 -4.62 21.65
N SER A 200 10.68 -3.78 21.07
CA SER A 200 10.63 -2.36 21.38
C SER A 200 9.28 -1.97 21.95
N GLU A 201 9.30 -1.40 23.16
CA GLU A 201 8.12 -0.92 23.90
C GLU A 201 7.88 0.59 23.72
N GLY A 202 8.50 1.20 22.69
CA GLY A 202 8.24 2.57 22.28
C GLY A 202 8.62 2.81 20.82
N GLU A 203 8.71 4.08 20.42
CA GLU A 203 8.94 4.44 19.02
C GLU A 203 10.35 4.06 18.56
N VAL A 204 10.48 3.43 17.39
CA VAL A 204 11.74 3.30 16.64
C VAL A 204 11.70 4.25 15.45
N ARG A 205 12.69 5.14 15.35
CA ARG A 205 12.69 6.24 14.37
C ARG A 205 13.88 6.18 13.44
N LEU A 206 13.64 6.46 12.16
CA LEU A 206 14.64 6.68 11.10
C LEU A 206 14.19 7.86 10.22
N VAL A 207 13.70 8.95 10.83
CA VAL A 207 13.10 10.05 10.09
C VAL A 207 14.16 10.82 9.30
N GLY A 208 13.99 10.90 7.99
CA GLY A 208 14.97 11.53 7.08
C GLY A 208 16.33 10.82 7.04
N GLY A 209 16.44 9.62 7.62
CA GLY A 209 17.64 8.81 7.59
C GLY A 209 17.87 8.17 6.22
N SER A 210 19.12 7.76 5.97
CA SER A 210 19.54 7.10 4.75
C SER A 210 20.22 5.77 5.07
N LEU A 211 19.82 4.74 4.35
CA LEU A 211 20.35 3.39 4.42
C LEU A 211 20.77 2.95 3.02
N LYS A 212 22.04 2.57 2.86
CA LYS A 212 22.51 2.01 1.59
C LYS A 212 22.15 0.53 1.43
N GLY A 213 21.99 -0.19 2.54
CA GLY A 213 21.54 -1.59 2.57
C GLY A 213 20.08 -1.77 2.95
N ASP A 214 19.83 -2.86 3.66
CA ASP A 214 18.51 -3.36 4.04
C ASP A 214 18.10 -2.91 5.44
N LEU A 215 16.79 -2.68 5.64
CA LEU A 215 16.20 -2.56 6.98
C LEU A 215 15.49 -3.88 7.31
N ASP A 216 16.11 -4.68 8.16
CA ASP A 216 15.61 -6.02 8.49
C ASP A 216 14.91 -6.05 9.85
N CYS A 217 13.57 -6.01 9.83
CA CYS A 217 12.72 -6.10 11.01
C CYS A 217 12.13 -7.51 11.19
N SER A 218 12.77 -8.56 10.67
CA SER A 218 12.24 -9.93 10.74
C SER A 218 12.06 -10.40 12.19
N GLY A 219 10.83 -10.75 12.57
CA GLY A 219 10.46 -11.17 13.91
C GLY A 219 10.45 -10.06 14.97
N ALA A 220 10.64 -8.79 14.58
CA ALA A 220 10.56 -7.67 15.51
C ALA A 220 9.15 -7.51 16.09
N GLN A 221 9.08 -7.03 17.32
CA GLN A 221 7.86 -6.71 18.04
C GLN A 221 7.90 -5.23 18.41
N PHE A 222 7.03 -4.45 17.77
CA PHE A 222 6.91 -3.02 18.02
C PHE A 222 5.61 -2.75 18.79
N SER A 223 5.74 -2.09 19.94
CA SER A 223 4.62 -1.72 20.79
C SER A 223 4.79 -0.29 21.28
N ALA A 224 3.87 0.61 20.93
CA ALA A 224 3.83 2.00 21.40
C ALA A 224 2.41 2.40 21.86
N GLY A 225 1.58 1.42 22.20
CA GLY A 225 0.16 1.64 22.50
C GLY A 225 -0.67 1.93 21.23
N ARG A 226 -1.98 2.15 21.39
CA ARG A 226 -2.91 2.28 20.26
C ARG A 226 -2.66 3.50 19.37
N ASP A 227 -2.26 4.61 20.00
CA ASP A 227 -2.13 5.92 19.35
C ASP A 227 -0.68 6.42 19.27
N GLY A 228 0.28 5.65 19.79
CA GLY A 228 1.70 5.97 19.68
C GLY A 228 2.30 5.46 18.38
N PHE A 229 3.31 6.16 17.89
CA PHE A 229 4.13 5.70 16.78
C PHE A 229 5.05 4.58 17.25
N ALA A 230 4.99 3.44 16.57
CA ALA A 230 5.80 2.27 16.90
C ALA A 230 7.02 2.18 15.96
N LEU A 231 6.84 2.54 14.69
CA LEU A 231 7.91 2.59 13.69
C LEU A 231 7.72 3.80 12.77
N SER A 232 8.69 4.71 12.75
CA SER A 232 8.64 5.95 11.97
C SER A 232 9.78 6.00 10.97
N LEU A 233 9.44 5.81 9.70
CA LEU A 233 10.33 5.86 8.53
C LEU A 233 10.05 7.10 7.65
N ASN A 234 9.44 8.13 8.23
CA ASN A 234 9.07 9.35 7.51
C ASN A 234 10.28 9.95 6.77
N ARG A 235 10.17 10.15 5.44
CA ARG A 235 11.28 10.62 4.58
C ARG A 235 12.55 9.76 4.60
N ALA A 236 12.50 8.53 5.14
CA ALA A 236 13.64 7.62 5.10
C ALA A 236 13.95 7.21 3.66
N ARG A 237 15.24 7.01 3.35
CA ARG A 237 15.70 6.41 2.10
C ARG A 237 16.34 5.06 2.41
N ILE A 238 15.74 3.98 1.94
CA ILE A 238 16.24 2.61 2.07
C ILE A 238 16.56 2.13 0.66
N SER A 239 17.85 2.00 0.35
CA SER A 239 18.31 1.64 -0.99
C SER A 239 18.24 0.14 -1.25
N GLY A 240 18.09 -0.67 -0.20
CA GLY A 240 17.82 -2.11 -0.28
C GLY A 240 16.38 -2.46 0.09
N CYS A 241 16.22 -3.63 0.70
CA CYS A 241 14.93 -4.20 1.06
C CYS A 241 14.50 -3.85 2.49
N LEU A 242 13.22 -3.54 2.66
CA LEU A 242 12.54 -3.50 3.95
C LEU A 242 11.94 -4.88 4.23
N PHE A 243 12.48 -5.59 5.22
CA PHE A 243 11.92 -6.88 5.66
C PHE A 243 10.97 -6.70 6.85
N LEU A 244 9.70 -7.03 6.64
CA LEU A 244 8.64 -7.09 7.66
C LEU A 244 7.98 -8.47 7.63
N ARG A 245 8.68 -9.47 8.15
CA ARG A 245 8.25 -10.89 8.14
C ARG A 245 8.37 -11.52 9.53
N GLU A 246 7.67 -12.63 9.73
CA GLU A 246 7.82 -13.50 10.92
C GLU A 246 7.57 -12.82 12.28
N GLY A 247 6.84 -11.69 12.31
CA GLY A 247 6.58 -10.89 13.51
C GLY A 247 5.16 -11.05 14.06
N ALA A 248 5.01 -10.72 15.35
CA ALA A 248 3.72 -10.48 15.95
C ALA A 248 3.11 -9.17 15.39
N PRO A 249 1.77 -9.06 15.36
CA PRO A 249 1.10 -7.82 14.99
C PRO A 249 1.65 -6.61 15.76
N ALA A 250 2.07 -5.57 15.03
CA ALA A 250 2.53 -4.35 15.66
C ALA A 250 1.37 -3.64 16.40
N SER A 251 1.67 -3.15 17.61
CA SER A 251 0.75 -2.33 18.41
C SER A 251 1.19 -0.88 18.33
N GLY A 252 0.55 -0.11 17.47
CA GLY A 252 0.84 1.31 17.25
C GLY A 252 0.86 1.68 15.78
N ILE A 253 1.26 2.91 15.50
CA ILE A 253 1.23 3.52 14.16
C ILE A 253 2.57 3.29 13.46
N PHE A 254 2.52 2.88 12.20
CA PHE A 254 3.65 2.84 11.28
C PHE A 254 3.56 4.05 10.33
N ASP A 255 4.52 4.97 10.43
CA ASP A 255 4.59 6.15 9.56
C ASP A 255 5.67 6.01 8.49
N PHE A 256 5.27 5.71 7.26
CA PHE A 256 6.16 5.56 6.12
C PHE A 256 5.98 6.73 5.14
N SER A 257 5.41 7.84 5.61
CA SER A 257 5.10 8.98 4.76
C SER A 257 6.36 9.53 4.09
N ASN A 258 6.30 9.75 2.78
CA ASN A 258 7.42 10.21 1.95
C ASN A 258 8.69 9.33 1.99
N ALA A 259 8.61 8.10 2.50
CA ALA A 259 9.72 7.17 2.45
C ALA A 259 10.02 6.73 1.00
N ARG A 260 11.27 6.37 0.73
CA ARG A 260 11.71 5.75 -0.53
C ARG A 260 12.37 4.43 -0.20
N ILE A 261 11.84 3.34 -0.70
CA ILE A 261 12.27 1.98 -0.37
C ILE A 261 12.49 1.23 -1.68
N ASP A 262 13.62 0.57 -1.91
CA ASP A 262 13.79 -0.17 -3.17
C ASP A 262 12.83 -1.36 -3.24
N GLN A 263 12.88 -2.23 -2.22
CA GLN A 263 12.07 -3.45 -2.18
C GLN A 263 11.35 -3.62 -0.84
N ILE A 264 10.15 -4.18 -0.86
CA ILE A 264 9.39 -4.52 0.34
C ILE A 264 9.19 -6.04 0.39
N ALA A 265 9.75 -6.67 1.42
CA ALA A 265 9.55 -8.08 1.73
C ALA A 265 8.71 -8.22 2.99
N ASP A 266 7.40 -8.36 2.81
CA ASP A 266 6.43 -8.30 3.90
C ASP A 266 5.55 -9.54 4.06
N HIS A 267 4.96 -9.66 5.25
CA HIS A 267 3.88 -10.59 5.55
C HIS A 267 2.72 -9.82 6.20
N PRO A 268 1.43 -10.13 5.87
CA PRO A 268 0.28 -9.41 6.42
C PRO A 268 0.23 -9.31 7.95
N SER A 269 0.78 -10.29 8.67
CA SER A 269 0.80 -10.31 10.14
C SER A 269 1.79 -9.32 10.76
N ALA A 270 2.79 -8.85 10.00
CA ALA A 270 3.82 -7.94 10.51
C ALA A 270 3.38 -6.47 10.48
N TRP A 271 2.32 -6.15 9.72
CA TRP A 271 1.75 -4.82 9.67
C TRP A 271 0.83 -4.53 10.88
N PRO A 272 0.58 -3.26 11.20
CA PRO A 272 -0.48 -2.88 12.13
C PRO A 272 -1.84 -3.42 11.66
N GLN A 273 -2.66 -3.90 12.59
CA GLN A 273 -3.94 -4.55 12.26
C GLN A 273 -5.15 -3.61 12.39
N LEU A 274 -4.98 -2.46 13.04
CA LEU A 274 -6.03 -1.47 13.23
C LEU A 274 -6.06 -0.49 12.06
N PRO A 275 -7.23 -0.21 11.46
CA PRO A 275 -7.37 0.88 10.48
C PRO A 275 -6.89 2.21 11.07
N GLY A 276 -6.17 3.00 10.26
CA GLY A 276 -5.58 4.28 10.65
C GLY A 276 -4.18 4.21 11.22
N ASN A 277 -3.65 3.00 11.45
CA ASN A 277 -2.30 2.80 12.00
C ASN A 277 -1.22 2.61 10.92
N LEU A 278 -1.54 2.80 9.65
CA LEU A 278 -0.55 2.76 8.57
C LEU A 278 -0.63 4.06 7.76
N LEU A 279 0.50 4.74 7.60
CA LEU A 279 0.63 5.93 6.78
C LEU A 279 1.58 5.67 5.62
N LEU A 280 1.07 5.72 4.39
CA LEU A 280 1.87 5.54 3.17
C LEU A 280 1.88 6.78 2.27
N ASN A 281 1.32 7.90 2.72
CA ASN A 281 1.18 9.08 1.88
C ASN A 281 2.56 9.61 1.44
N GLY A 282 2.78 9.68 0.13
CA GLY A 282 4.06 10.04 -0.46
C GLY A 282 5.09 8.91 -0.50
N CYS A 283 4.84 7.76 0.13
CA CYS A 283 5.73 6.60 0.10
C CYS A 283 5.92 6.10 -1.33
N ARG A 284 7.16 5.77 -1.69
CA ARG A 284 7.55 5.20 -2.99
C ARG A 284 8.32 3.91 -2.79
N TYR A 285 8.01 2.90 -3.60
CA TYR A 285 8.71 1.62 -3.55
C TYR A 285 8.84 0.95 -4.92
N GLY A 286 9.90 0.16 -5.11
CA GLY A 286 10.25 -0.43 -6.41
C GLY A 286 9.56 -1.76 -6.69
N ALA A 287 9.61 -2.71 -5.75
CA ALA A 287 9.00 -4.03 -5.92
C ALA A 287 8.55 -4.66 -4.60
N PHE A 288 7.63 -5.62 -4.69
CA PHE A 288 7.31 -6.53 -3.59
C PHE A 288 8.10 -7.84 -3.76
N THR A 289 8.89 -8.22 -2.77
CA THR A 289 9.76 -9.41 -2.83
C THR A 289 9.44 -10.38 -1.71
N GLY A 290 8.85 -11.52 -2.02
CA GLY A 290 8.56 -12.55 -1.02
C GLY A 290 7.81 -13.73 -1.62
N THR A 291 8.01 -14.91 -1.03
CA THR A 291 7.29 -16.14 -1.41
C THR A 291 6.03 -16.27 -0.56
N GLY A 292 4.83 -16.14 -1.15
CA GLY A 292 3.55 -16.42 -0.47
C GLY A 292 2.39 -15.50 -0.83
N ALA A 293 1.28 -15.62 -0.10
CA ALA A 293 -0.02 -14.95 -0.27
C ALA A 293 -0.02 -13.41 -0.07
N GLY A 294 1.15 -12.77 -0.10
CA GLY A 294 1.33 -11.34 0.11
C GLY A 294 1.26 -10.52 -1.18
N VAL A 295 1.53 -11.09 -2.36
CA VAL A 295 1.68 -10.29 -3.60
C VAL A 295 0.38 -10.21 -4.41
N ASP A 296 -0.69 -10.90 -3.99
CA ASP A 296 -1.97 -10.83 -4.68
C ASP A 296 -2.67 -9.46 -4.50
N SER A 297 -3.59 -9.16 -5.42
CA SER A 297 -4.38 -7.92 -5.39
C SER A 297 -5.19 -7.77 -4.10
N ALA A 298 -5.77 -8.85 -3.59
CA ALA A 298 -6.62 -8.84 -2.42
C ALA A 298 -5.85 -8.46 -1.15
N ALA A 299 -4.64 -8.98 -0.98
CA ALA A 299 -3.71 -8.67 0.11
C ALA A 299 -3.25 -7.23 0.02
N ARG A 300 -2.87 -6.74 -1.18
CA ARG A 300 -2.47 -5.34 -1.36
C ARG A 300 -3.61 -4.36 -1.13
N ILE A 301 -4.84 -4.68 -1.56
CA ILE A 301 -6.04 -3.89 -1.25
C ILE A 301 -6.30 -3.86 0.25
N ARG A 302 -6.19 -4.99 0.97
CA ARG A 302 -6.33 -5.03 2.43
C ARG A 302 -5.25 -4.21 3.13
N TRP A 303 -4.00 -4.31 2.68
CA TRP A 303 -2.87 -3.53 3.20
C TRP A 303 -3.09 -2.03 3.01
N LEU A 304 -3.49 -1.59 1.82
CA LEU A 304 -3.81 -0.18 1.54
C LEU A 304 -5.03 0.31 2.35
N ALA A 305 -5.97 -0.58 2.69
CA ALA A 305 -7.13 -0.29 3.53
C ALA A 305 -6.81 -0.08 5.01
N LEU A 306 -5.58 -0.38 5.45
CA LEU A 306 -5.12 -0.04 6.81
C LEU A 306 -4.90 1.47 6.96
N GLN A 307 -4.85 2.21 5.86
CA GLN A 307 -4.91 3.67 5.87
C GLN A 307 -6.37 4.07 6.14
N ASP A 308 -6.65 4.57 7.34
CA ASP A 308 -7.89 5.30 7.63
C ASP A 308 -7.54 6.78 7.63
N GLU A 309 -7.69 7.42 6.48
CA GLU A 309 -7.29 8.81 6.25
C GLU A 309 -8.12 9.79 7.10
N SER A 310 -9.34 9.41 7.48
CA SER A 310 -10.25 10.26 8.25
C SER A 310 -9.70 10.60 9.63
N ARG A 311 -8.93 9.66 10.23
CA ARG A 311 -8.18 9.86 11.46
C ARG A 311 -7.15 10.99 11.36
N TRP A 312 -6.66 11.26 10.14
CA TRP A 312 -5.59 12.21 9.86
C TRP A 312 -6.09 13.47 9.14
N GLY A 313 -7.40 13.73 9.21
CA GLY A 313 -8.03 14.92 8.62
C GLY A 313 -8.03 14.93 7.09
N ALA A 314 -7.73 13.81 6.45
CA ALA A 314 -7.76 13.66 5.00
C ALA A 314 -8.97 12.81 4.59
N GLU A 315 -9.55 13.10 3.43
CA GLU A 315 -10.70 12.34 2.95
C GLU A 315 -10.31 11.05 2.22
N PHE A 316 -9.20 11.10 1.46
CA PHE A 316 -8.66 9.97 0.71
C PHE A 316 -7.27 10.32 0.19
N TRP A 317 -6.34 9.37 0.18
CA TRP A 317 -5.03 9.53 -0.45
C TRP A 317 -4.94 8.66 -1.72
N PRO A 318 -5.03 9.24 -2.93
CA PRO A 318 -4.94 8.47 -4.18
C PRO A 318 -3.55 7.87 -4.43
N GLN A 319 -2.50 8.59 -4.06
CA GLN A 319 -1.12 8.25 -4.43
C GLN A 319 -0.67 6.86 -3.94
N PRO A 320 -0.92 6.41 -2.70
CA PRO A 320 -0.54 5.06 -2.26
C PRO A 320 -1.12 3.94 -3.12
N TRP A 321 -2.34 4.13 -3.63
CA TRP A 321 -3.02 3.17 -4.52
C TRP A 321 -2.41 3.16 -5.92
N GLU A 322 -2.08 4.33 -6.45
CA GLU A 322 -1.42 4.47 -7.75
C GLU A 322 -0.02 3.88 -7.75
N GLU A 323 0.73 4.11 -6.66
CA GLU A 323 2.06 3.55 -6.48
C GLU A 323 2.03 2.02 -6.43
N CYS A 324 1.10 1.44 -5.66
CA CYS A 324 0.93 -0.01 -5.61
C CYS A 324 0.59 -0.59 -6.98
N ALA A 325 -0.34 0.05 -7.71
CA ALA A 325 -0.71 -0.40 -9.05
C ALA A 325 0.41 -0.23 -10.08
N ARG A 326 1.24 0.81 -9.96
CA ARG A 326 2.45 0.99 -10.78
C ARG A 326 3.41 -0.18 -10.57
N VAL A 327 3.73 -0.48 -9.31
CA VAL A 327 4.65 -1.56 -8.94
C VAL A 327 4.14 -2.93 -9.39
N LEU A 328 2.87 -3.26 -9.14
CA LEU A 328 2.27 -4.52 -9.60
C LEU A 328 2.36 -4.67 -11.13
N ARG A 329 2.17 -3.59 -11.88
CA ARG A 329 2.29 -3.59 -13.34
C ARG A 329 3.74 -3.80 -13.80
N GLU A 330 4.70 -3.12 -13.17
CA GLU A 330 6.13 -3.29 -13.46
C GLU A 330 6.62 -4.70 -13.13
N MET A 331 6.04 -5.34 -12.10
CA MET A 331 6.25 -6.74 -11.77
C MET A 331 5.56 -7.74 -12.73
N GLY A 332 4.78 -7.26 -13.71
CA GLY A 332 4.09 -8.09 -14.69
C GLY A 332 2.64 -8.48 -14.34
N ASP A 333 2.14 -8.12 -13.15
CA ASP A 333 0.76 -8.41 -12.74
C ASP A 333 -0.19 -7.24 -13.08
N GLY A 334 -0.46 -7.09 -14.38
CA GLY A 334 -1.41 -6.10 -14.88
C GLY A 334 -2.87 -6.37 -14.47
N ALA A 335 -3.21 -7.59 -14.05
CA ALA A 335 -4.54 -7.92 -13.53
C ALA A 335 -4.71 -7.36 -12.11
N ALA A 336 -3.77 -7.64 -11.21
CA ALA A 336 -3.79 -7.12 -9.85
C ALA A 336 -3.71 -5.59 -9.81
N ALA A 337 -2.86 -4.99 -10.66
CA ALA A 337 -2.77 -3.53 -10.79
C ALA A 337 -4.12 -2.89 -11.16
N ARG A 338 -4.90 -3.53 -12.05
CA ARG A 338 -6.25 -3.04 -12.42
C ARG A 338 -7.22 -3.15 -11.26
N GLU A 339 -7.20 -4.24 -10.51
CA GLU A 339 -8.10 -4.44 -9.36
C GLU A 339 -7.85 -3.42 -8.25
N VAL A 340 -6.58 -3.13 -7.94
CA VAL A 340 -6.20 -2.07 -7.00
C VAL A 340 -6.77 -0.72 -7.44
N LEU A 341 -6.65 -0.37 -8.72
CA LEU A 341 -7.18 0.89 -9.26
C LEU A 341 -8.71 0.96 -9.29
N ILE A 342 -9.40 -0.18 -9.46
CA ILE A 342 -10.86 -0.24 -9.36
C ILE A 342 -11.31 0.04 -7.93
N GLU A 343 -10.64 -0.54 -6.93
CA GLU A 343 -10.96 -0.28 -5.52
C GLU A 343 -10.60 1.17 -5.13
N LYS A 344 -9.50 1.73 -5.67
CA LYS A 344 -9.17 3.17 -5.56
C LYS A 344 -10.34 4.04 -6.01
N GLU A 345 -10.83 3.84 -7.24
CA GLU A 345 -11.94 4.62 -7.81
C GLU A 345 -13.21 4.52 -6.96
N LYS A 346 -13.55 3.31 -6.50
CA LYS A 346 -14.70 3.08 -5.62
C LYS A 346 -14.61 3.88 -4.32
N ARG A 347 -13.44 3.90 -3.68
CA ARG A 347 -13.21 4.63 -2.41
C ARG A 347 -13.13 6.13 -2.61
N GLN A 348 -12.41 6.59 -3.62
CA GLN A 348 -12.32 8.02 -3.97
C GLN A 348 -13.70 8.62 -4.26
N ARG A 349 -14.54 7.90 -5.01
CA ARG A 349 -15.91 8.33 -5.31
C ARG A 349 -16.80 8.27 -4.07
N ALA A 350 -16.64 7.26 -3.21
CA ALA A 350 -17.34 7.21 -1.93
C ALA A 350 -17.01 8.41 -1.03
N ALA A 351 -15.74 8.77 -0.91
CA ALA A 351 -15.30 9.97 -0.19
C ALA A 351 -15.89 11.25 -0.79
N ARG A 352 -15.85 11.39 -2.14
CA ARG A 352 -16.49 12.52 -2.85
C ARG A 352 -17.98 12.61 -2.57
N ARG A 353 -18.72 11.51 -2.62
CA ARG A 353 -20.16 11.49 -2.30
C ARG A 353 -20.43 11.90 -0.86
N ALA A 354 -19.66 11.37 0.10
CA ALA A 354 -19.79 11.74 1.51
C ALA A 354 -19.51 13.23 1.74
N ARG A 355 -18.59 13.85 0.97
CA ARG A 355 -18.37 15.31 0.99
C ARG A 355 -19.59 16.07 0.47
N VAL A 356 -20.07 15.75 -0.74
CA VAL A 356 -21.21 16.44 -1.38
C VAL A 356 -22.47 16.33 -0.52
N TRP A 357 -22.69 15.16 0.09
CA TRP A 357 -23.79 14.94 1.02
C TRP A 357 -23.72 15.83 2.26
N ARG A 358 -22.53 15.98 2.86
CA ARG A 358 -22.32 16.87 4.03
C ARG A 358 -22.53 18.36 3.68
N THR A 359 -22.29 18.76 2.44
CA THR A 359 -22.48 20.15 1.98
C THR A 359 -23.94 20.51 1.64
N GLY A 360 -24.90 19.56 1.75
CA GLY A 360 -26.32 19.82 1.54
C GLY A 360 -26.83 19.72 0.10
N TYR A 361 -25.96 19.41 -0.87
CA TYR A 361 -26.31 19.20 -2.29
C TYR A 361 -26.76 17.76 -2.54
N HIS A 362 -27.90 17.38 -1.94
CA HIS A 362 -28.38 15.99 -1.97
C HIS A 362 -28.73 15.48 -3.38
N GLU A 363 -29.25 16.35 -4.26
CA GLU A 363 -29.59 16.01 -5.65
C GLU A 363 -28.34 15.59 -6.45
N ASP A 364 -27.24 16.34 -6.32
CA ASP A 364 -25.96 16.02 -6.95
C ASP A 364 -25.36 14.71 -6.42
N ALA A 365 -25.51 14.44 -5.12
CA ALA A 365 -25.03 13.20 -4.51
C ALA A 365 -25.80 11.97 -5.04
N LEU A 366 -27.11 12.10 -5.27
CA LEU A 366 -27.94 11.05 -5.86
C LEU A 366 -27.55 10.79 -7.33
N TRP A 367 -27.35 11.85 -8.11
CA TRP A 367 -26.89 11.74 -9.49
C TRP A 367 -25.51 11.08 -9.59
N LEU A 368 -24.56 11.48 -8.74
CA LEU A 368 -23.23 10.85 -8.65
C LEU A 368 -23.34 9.37 -8.30
N HIS A 369 -24.20 9.00 -7.34
CA HIS A 369 -24.38 7.61 -6.96
C HIS A 369 -24.97 6.77 -8.11
N LEU A 370 -25.94 7.29 -8.85
CA LEU A 370 -26.50 6.62 -10.04
C LEU A 370 -25.42 6.42 -11.11
N TRP A 371 -24.69 7.48 -11.46
CA TRP A 371 -23.64 7.42 -12.48
C TRP A 371 -22.49 6.49 -12.09
N ASP A 372 -22.10 6.47 -10.81
CA ASP A 372 -21.09 5.56 -10.28
C ASP A 372 -21.51 4.09 -10.43
N ARG A 373 -22.79 3.76 -10.21
CA ARG A 373 -23.31 2.40 -10.44
C ARG A 373 -23.26 2.03 -11.91
N VAL A 374 -23.67 2.94 -12.79
CA VAL A 374 -23.63 2.71 -14.24
C VAL A 374 -22.19 2.41 -14.69
N LEU A 375 -21.21 3.22 -14.28
CA LEU A 375 -19.79 3.00 -14.63
C LEU A 375 -19.22 1.73 -13.99
N ALA A 376 -19.64 1.38 -12.77
CA ALA A 376 -19.20 0.15 -12.11
C ALA A 376 -19.65 -1.10 -12.86
N VAL A 377 -20.91 -1.13 -13.31
CA VAL A 377 -21.54 -2.29 -13.97
C VAL A 377 -21.12 -2.41 -15.44
N THR A 378 -21.04 -1.30 -16.16
CA THR A 378 -20.84 -1.33 -17.62
C THR A 378 -19.37 -1.45 -18.03
N VAL A 379 -18.46 -0.77 -17.33
CA VAL A 379 -17.04 -0.65 -17.74
C VAL A 379 -16.04 -0.79 -16.58
N ARG A 380 -16.51 -1.12 -15.37
CA ARG A 380 -15.73 -1.11 -14.11
C ARG A 380 -14.85 0.14 -13.99
N TYR A 381 -15.50 1.31 -14.05
CA TYR A 381 -14.85 2.62 -13.99
C TYR A 381 -13.82 2.87 -15.13
N GLY A 382 -14.06 2.28 -16.32
CA GLY A 382 -13.20 2.42 -17.49
C GLY A 382 -11.95 1.53 -17.48
N ARG A 383 -11.80 0.65 -16.48
CA ARG A 383 -10.66 -0.28 -16.38
C ARG A 383 -10.90 -1.61 -17.11
N MET A 384 -12.14 -1.90 -17.54
CA MET A 384 -12.50 -3.06 -18.37
C MET A 384 -13.43 -2.68 -19.55
N PRO A 385 -12.89 -2.09 -20.64
CA PRO A 385 -13.71 -1.60 -21.75
C PRO A 385 -14.44 -2.72 -22.52
N LEU A 386 -13.87 -3.93 -22.57
CA LEU A 386 -14.50 -5.09 -23.23
C LEU A 386 -15.84 -5.50 -22.59
N LEU A 387 -16.10 -5.10 -21.34
CA LEU A 387 -17.37 -5.39 -20.69
C LEU A 387 -18.54 -4.65 -21.36
N ALA A 388 -18.30 -3.47 -21.94
CA ALA A 388 -19.32 -2.77 -22.72
C ALA A 388 -19.73 -3.57 -23.97
N MET A 389 -18.81 -4.32 -24.59
CA MET A 389 -19.13 -5.22 -25.71
C MET A 389 -20.00 -6.39 -25.27
N VAL A 390 -19.77 -6.93 -24.07
CA VAL A 390 -20.63 -7.98 -23.49
C VAL A 390 -22.04 -7.44 -23.27
N TRP A 391 -22.18 -6.22 -22.75
CA TRP A 391 -23.47 -5.56 -22.60
C TRP A 391 -24.16 -5.27 -23.94
N LEU A 392 -23.41 -4.86 -24.97
CA LEU A 392 -23.93 -4.71 -26.33
C LEU A 392 -24.41 -6.06 -26.89
N ALA A 393 -23.65 -7.14 -26.73
CA ALA A 393 -24.07 -8.47 -27.17
C ALA A 393 -25.31 -8.97 -26.41
N ALA A 394 -25.40 -8.70 -25.11
CA ALA A 394 -26.57 -9.03 -24.31
C ALA A 394 -27.80 -8.22 -24.74
N ALA A 395 -27.66 -6.91 -24.95
CA ALA A 395 -28.73 -6.06 -25.44
C ALA A 395 -29.20 -6.50 -26.84
N TRP A 396 -28.26 -6.83 -27.74
CA TRP A 396 -28.56 -7.39 -29.06
C TRP A 396 -29.36 -8.69 -28.96
N PHE A 397 -28.95 -9.62 -28.09
CA PHE A 397 -29.66 -10.88 -27.92
C PHE A 397 -31.08 -10.67 -27.36
N VAL A 398 -31.24 -9.84 -26.33
CA VAL A 398 -32.56 -9.50 -25.77
C VAL A 398 -33.43 -8.84 -26.83
N GLY A 399 -32.89 -7.91 -27.61
CA GLY A 399 -33.63 -7.25 -28.67
C GLY A 399 -34.06 -8.22 -29.76
N ALA A 400 -33.18 -9.13 -30.18
CA ALA A 400 -33.53 -10.19 -31.13
C ALA A 400 -34.70 -11.05 -30.63
N LEU A 401 -34.76 -11.37 -29.33
CA LEU A 401 -35.90 -12.09 -28.73
C LEU A 401 -37.19 -11.26 -28.74
N VAL A 402 -37.13 -9.99 -28.29
CA VAL A 402 -38.31 -9.11 -28.26
C VAL A 402 -38.89 -8.92 -29.66
N PHE A 403 -38.03 -8.70 -30.65
CA PHE A 403 -38.48 -8.47 -32.03
C PHE A 403 -38.89 -9.75 -32.76
N ALA A 404 -38.30 -10.91 -32.41
CA ALA A 404 -38.80 -12.21 -32.89
C ALA A 404 -40.20 -12.51 -32.32
N GLU A 405 -40.45 -12.14 -31.06
CA GLU A 405 -41.78 -12.25 -30.46
C GLU A 405 -42.77 -11.25 -31.06
N ALA A 406 -42.32 -10.05 -31.42
CA ALA A 406 -43.16 -9.11 -32.17
C ALA A 406 -43.56 -9.69 -33.53
N GLN A 407 -42.64 -10.38 -34.21
CA GLN A 407 -42.92 -11.08 -35.46
C GLN A 407 -43.91 -12.25 -35.26
N SER A 408 -43.72 -13.08 -34.22
CA SER A 408 -44.57 -14.25 -33.96
C SER A 408 -46.03 -13.85 -33.67
N ARG A 409 -46.25 -12.63 -33.20
CA ARG A 409 -47.57 -12.06 -32.87
C ARG A 409 -48.14 -11.14 -33.95
N ASP A 410 -47.58 -11.12 -35.16
CA ASP A 410 -47.98 -10.22 -36.25
C ASP A 410 -47.92 -8.72 -35.85
N ALA A 411 -47.08 -8.37 -34.89
CA ALA A 411 -46.96 -7.03 -34.30
C ALA A 411 -45.89 -6.16 -34.98
N LEU A 412 -45.65 -6.39 -36.28
CA LEU A 412 -44.71 -5.65 -37.11
C LEU A 412 -45.42 -5.20 -38.39
N LYS A 413 -45.15 -3.97 -38.83
CA LYS A 413 -45.66 -3.40 -40.07
C LYS A 413 -44.53 -2.79 -40.91
N PRO A 414 -44.69 -2.65 -42.24
CA PRO A 414 -43.76 -1.91 -43.07
C PRO A 414 -43.63 -0.48 -42.56
N ASN A 415 -42.42 0.05 -42.48
CA ASN A 415 -42.15 1.39 -41.95
C ASN A 415 -42.68 2.51 -42.88
N LEU A 416 -42.75 2.24 -44.18
CA LEU A 416 -43.17 3.22 -45.19
C LEU A 416 -44.70 3.44 -45.17
N PRO A 417 -45.20 4.67 -44.92
CA PRO A 417 -46.63 4.96 -44.90
C PRO A 417 -47.37 4.74 -46.23
N GLN A 418 -46.64 4.69 -47.34
CA GLN A 418 -47.17 4.37 -48.66
C GLN A 418 -47.62 2.89 -48.70
N ILE A 419 -46.76 1.97 -48.23
CA ILE A 419 -47.06 0.54 -48.19
C ILE A 419 -48.20 0.27 -47.19
N GLN A 420 -48.20 0.95 -46.04
CA GLN A 420 -49.26 0.76 -45.03
C GLN A 420 -50.67 1.09 -45.54
N ARG A 421 -50.79 1.98 -46.54
CA ARG A 421 -52.07 2.37 -47.16
C ARG A 421 -52.38 1.61 -48.45
N ALA A 422 -51.43 0.84 -48.96
CA ALA A 422 -51.59 0.15 -50.22
C ALA A 422 -52.52 -1.07 -50.06
N PRO A 423 -53.41 -1.35 -51.03
CA PRO A 423 -54.36 -2.46 -50.95
C PRO A 423 -53.70 -3.79 -50.60
N GLU A 424 -52.51 -4.05 -51.11
CA GLU A 424 -51.74 -5.27 -50.86
C GLU A 424 -51.44 -5.52 -49.38
N TRP A 425 -51.13 -4.49 -48.60
CA TRP A 425 -50.90 -4.62 -47.15
C TRP A 425 -52.20 -4.59 -46.35
N VAL A 426 -53.16 -3.75 -46.76
CA VAL A 426 -54.44 -3.56 -46.05
C VAL A 426 -55.31 -4.81 -46.15
N LEU A 427 -55.39 -5.43 -47.33
CA LEU A 427 -56.18 -6.65 -47.55
C LEU A 427 -55.60 -7.87 -46.83
N CYS A 428 -54.29 -7.92 -46.57
CA CYS A 428 -53.69 -8.94 -45.71
C CYS A 428 -53.99 -8.74 -44.22
N GLY A 429 -54.64 -7.65 -43.82
CA GLY A 429 -55.07 -7.41 -42.45
C GLY A 429 -56.32 -8.19 -42.03
N ALA A 430 -57.04 -8.80 -42.99
CA ALA A 430 -58.27 -9.55 -42.74
C ALA A 430 -58.23 -10.92 -43.44
N ASP A 431 -58.96 -11.88 -42.88
CA ASP A 431 -59.02 -13.25 -43.42
C ASP A 431 -59.85 -13.31 -44.70
N ALA A 432 -59.53 -14.28 -45.55
CA ALA A 432 -60.25 -14.52 -46.80
C ALA A 432 -61.76 -14.64 -46.56
N GLY A 433 -62.54 -13.82 -47.28
CA GLY A 433 -64.00 -13.73 -47.16
C GLY A 433 -64.52 -12.65 -46.20
N GLN A 434 -63.65 -12.01 -45.40
CA GLN A 434 -64.01 -10.80 -44.65
C GLN A 434 -63.95 -9.56 -45.55
N GLY A 435 -64.96 -8.70 -45.47
CA GLY A 435 -64.97 -7.44 -46.21
C GLY A 435 -64.04 -6.41 -45.57
N VAL A 436 -63.18 -5.80 -46.39
CA VAL A 436 -62.22 -4.75 -45.99
C VAL A 436 -62.53 -3.48 -46.75
N ALA A 437 -62.73 -2.39 -46.03
CA ALA A 437 -62.91 -1.06 -46.63
C ALA A 437 -61.55 -0.49 -47.04
N LEU A 438 -61.43 -0.06 -48.30
CA LEU A 438 -60.26 0.60 -48.85
C LEU A 438 -60.57 2.09 -49.07
N ALA A 439 -59.63 2.96 -48.69
CA ALA A 439 -59.82 4.40 -48.86
C ALA A 439 -59.88 4.77 -50.35
N GLY A 440 -61.03 5.29 -50.80
CA GLY A 440 -61.23 5.71 -52.20
C GLY A 440 -61.42 4.58 -53.20
N GLN A 441 -61.69 3.35 -52.75
CA GLN A 441 -61.93 2.17 -53.59
C GLN A 441 -63.13 1.36 -53.08
N PRO A 442 -63.81 0.57 -53.94
CA PRO A 442 -64.88 -0.32 -53.49
C PRO A 442 -64.35 -1.34 -52.47
N PRO A 443 -65.19 -1.80 -51.51
CA PRO A 443 -64.77 -2.79 -50.53
C PRO A 443 -64.34 -4.08 -51.24
N ALA A 444 -63.23 -4.63 -50.79
CA ALA A 444 -62.65 -5.87 -51.32
C ALA A 444 -62.60 -6.93 -50.22
N GLN A 445 -62.36 -8.17 -50.60
CA GLN A 445 -62.22 -9.27 -49.64
C GLN A 445 -60.79 -9.36 -49.13
N GLY A 446 -60.63 -9.71 -47.85
CA GLY A 446 -59.33 -10.01 -47.25
C GLY A 446 -58.59 -11.11 -48.01
N LEU A 447 -57.26 -11.07 -47.95
CA LEU A 447 -56.38 -11.98 -48.71
C LEU A 447 -55.65 -13.01 -47.83
N ARG A 448 -55.72 -12.86 -46.49
CA ARG A 448 -54.98 -13.69 -45.55
C ARG A 448 -55.64 -15.07 -45.42
N VAL A 449 -54.85 -16.13 -45.58
CA VAL A 449 -55.33 -17.49 -45.35
C VAL A 449 -55.43 -17.73 -43.83
N PRO A 450 -56.43 -18.46 -43.31
CA PRO A 450 -56.52 -18.74 -41.88
C PRO A 450 -55.24 -19.36 -41.32
N GLY A 451 -54.65 -18.75 -40.28
CA GLY A 451 -53.38 -19.17 -39.67
C GLY A 451 -52.12 -18.64 -40.35
N GLU A 452 -52.24 -17.92 -41.46
CA GLU A 452 -51.13 -17.22 -42.12
C GLU A 452 -50.86 -15.88 -41.42
N SER A 453 -49.58 -15.55 -41.18
CA SER A 453 -49.18 -14.22 -40.67
C SER A 453 -49.47 -13.13 -41.70
N ARG A 454 -49.76 -11.90 -41.26
CA ARG A 454 -50.01 -10.76 -42.18
C ARG A 454 -48.79 -10.51 -43.09
N ILE A 455 -47.59 -10.65 -42.54
CA ILE A 455 -46.33 -10.51 -43.26
C ILE A 455 -46.17 -11.58 -44.35
N ALA A 456 -46.52 -12.84 -44.05
CA ALA A 456 -46.47 -13.92 -45.04
C ALA A 456 -47.46 -13.68 -46.19
N CYS A 457 -48.69 -13.26 -45.87
CA CYS A 457 -49.68 -12.87 -46.88
C CYS A 457 -49.17 -11.75 -47.79
N TYR A 458 -48.53 -10.72 -47.22
CA TYR A 458 -47.96 -9.60 -47.99
C TYR A 458 -46.83 -10.05 -48.92
N HIS A 459 -45.90 -10.88 -48.44
CA HIS A 459 -44.81 -11.40 -49.28
C HIS A 459 -45.26 -12.36 -50.38
N ARG A 460 -46.47 -12.92 -50.28
CA ARG A 460 -47.07 -13.73 -51.35
C ARG A 460 -47.60 -12.88 -52.50
N GLN A 461 -47.85 -11.59 -52.28
CA GLN A 461 -48.32 -10.68 -53.33
C GLN A 461 -47.15 -10.20 -54.21
N PRO A 462 -47.35 -9.99 -55.52
CA PRO A 462 -46.31 -9.52 -56.43
C PRO A 462 -45.59 -8.25 -55.95
N GLU A 463 -46.35 -7.31 -55.38
CA GLU A 463 -45.88 -6.01 -54.89
C GLU A 463 -45.05 -6.16 -53.61
N GLY A 464 -45.39 -7.12 -52.74
CA GLY A 464 -44.70 -7.40 -51.48
C GLY A 464 -43.55 -8.41 -51.60
N ALA A 465 -43.45 -9.14 -52.71
CA ALA A 465 -42.40 -10.16 -52.93
C ALA A 465 -40.99 -9.54 -52.98
N GLY A 466 -40.86 -8.29 -53.45
CA GLY A 466 -39.60 -7.54 -53.47
C GLY A 466 -39.25 -6.84 -52.16
N HIS A 467 -40.17 -6.82 -51.18
CA HIS A 467 -39.90 -6.20 -49.88
C HIS A 467 -39.00 -7.12 -49.03
N PRO A 468 -37.96 -6.58 -48.34
CA PRO A 468 -37.04 -7.40 -47.56
C PRO A 468 -37.74 -8.19 -46.46
N ARG A 469 -37.41 -9.48 -46.32
CA ARG A 469 -37.94 -10.32 -45.24
C ARG A 469 -37.42 -9.86 -43.89
N PHE A 470 -38.31 -9.79 -42.90
CA PHE A 470 -37.91 -9.41 -41.55
C PHE A 470 -36.95 -10.44 -40.93
N ASN A 471 -35.88 -9.94 -40.32
CA ASN A 471 -34.97 -10.74 -39.50
C ASN A 471 -34.75 -10.02 -38.16
N ALA A 472 -35.23 -10.63 -37.08
CA ALA A 472 -35.20 -10.02 -35.74
C ALA A 472 -33.77 -9.73 -35.24
N ALA A 473 -32.80 -10.60 -35.55
CA ALA A 473 -31.42 -10.43 -35.11
C ALA A 473 -30.71 -9.30 -35.85
N ILE A 474 -30.93 -9.17 -37.16
CA ILE A 474 -30.41 -8.05 -37.97
C ILE A 474 -31.10 -6.75 -37.56
N TYR A 475 -32.42 -6.76 -37.38
CA TYR A 475 -33.19 -5.60 -36.92
C TYR A 475 -32.70 -5.11 -35.55
N SER A 476 -32.44 -6.03 -34.62
CA SER A 476 -31.89 -5.68 -33.31
C SER A 476 -30.49 -5.07 -33.40
N ALA A 477 -29.62 -5.60 -34.26
CA ALA A 477 -28.27 -5.06 -34.46
C ALA A 477 -28.31 -3.67 -35.11
N ASP A 478 -29.13 -3.49 -36.14
CA ASP A 478 -29.33 -2.23 -36.86
C ASP A 478 -29.82 -1.12 -35.92
N ALA A 479 -30.78 -1.44 -35.05
CA ALA A 479 -31.28 -0.50 -34.06
C ALA A 479 -30.32 -0.25 -32.89
N LEU A 480 -29.44 -1.19 -32.55
CA LEU A 480 -28.52 -1.07 -31.41
C LEU A 480 -27.22 -0.35 -31.76
N ILE A 481 -26.68 -0.51 -32.97
CA ILE A 481 -25.34 -0.03 -33.32
C ILE A 481 -25.48 1.22 -34.18
N PRO A 482 -25.34 2.44 -33.62
CA PRO A 482 -25.75 3.65 -34.35
C PRO A 482 -24.91 3.99 -35.58
N VAL A 483 -23.73 3.39 -35.68
CA VAL A 483 -22.74 3.66 -36.74
C VAL A 483 -22.92 2.71 -37.94
N VAL A 484 -23.71 1.65 -37.79
CA VAL A 484 -23.93 0.63 -38.83
C VAL A 484 -25.37 0.71 -39.29
N SER A 485 -25.59 0.78 -40.61
CA SER A 485 -26.92 0.60 -41.19
C SER A 485 -26.96 -0.75 -41.91
N LEU A 486 -27.74 -1.69 -41.37
CA LEU A 486 -28.03 -2.99 -41.97
C LEU A 486 -29.34 -2.97 -42.78
N GLU A 487 -29.88 -1.78 -43.01
CA GLU A 487 -31.11 -1.44 -43.73
C GLU A 487 -32.42 -2.04 -43.18
N MET A 488 -32.38 -2.99 -42.24
CA MET A 488 -33.57 -3.69 -41.73
C MET A 488 -34.55 -2.77 -41.00
N GLN A 489 -34.05 -1.81 -40.22
CA GLN A 489 -34.85 -0.81 -39.51
C GLN A 489 -35.54 0.18 -40.47
N SER A 490 -35.01 0.36 -41.67
CA SER A 490 -35.63 1.24 -42.66
C SER A 490 -36.92 0.66 -43.25
N TYR A 491 -37.06 -0.68 -43.27
CA TYR A 491 -38.18 -1.39 -43.89
C TYR A 491 -39.28 -1.78 -42.92
N TRP A 492 -38.96 -2.12 -41.67
CA TRP A 492 -39.92 -2.68 -40.70
C TRP A 492 -40.03 -1.83 -39.44
N ILE A 493 -41.19 -1.88 -38.78
CA ILE A 493 -41.40 -1.18 -37.53
C ILE A 493 -42.47 -1.87 -36.66
N PRO A 494 -42.34 -1.87 -35.32
CA PRO A 494 -43.37 -2.40 -34.43
C PRO A 494 -44.72 -1.71 -34.62
N ASP A 495 -45.78 -2.51 -34.66
CA ASP A 495 -47.14 -2.04 -34.87
C ASP A 495 -47.78 -1.60 -33.55
N ASP A 496 -47.82 -0.29 -33.33
CA ASP A 496 -48.37 0.35 -32.14
C ASP A 496 -49.90 0.24 -32.00
N ASP A 497 -50.60 -0.26 -33.03
CA ASP A 497 -52.04 -0.54 -32.96
C ASP A 497 -52.34 -1.83 -32.17
N LEU A 498 -51.32 -2.68 -31.96
CA LEU A 498 -51.41 -3.93 -31.19
C LEU A 498 -50.75 -3.77 -29.81
N PRO A 499 -51.32 -4.34 -28.73
CA PRO A 499 -50.77 -4.17 -27.38
C PRO A 499 -49.28 -4.55 -27.25
N PHE A 500 -48.87 -5.67 -27.87
CA PHE A 500 -47.48 -6.09 -27.86
C PHE A 500 -46.60 -5.26 -28.80
N GLY A 501 -47.12 -4.79 -29.92
CA GLY A 501 -46.36 -3.95 -30.85
C GLY A 501 -46.15 -2.54 -30.30
N ALA A 502 -47.09 -1.99 -29.52
CA ALA A 502 -46.90 -0.77 -28.74
C ALA A 502 -45.80 -0.95 -27.67
N MET A 503 -45.77 -2.09 -26.98
CA MET A 503 -44.67 -2.42 -26.05
C MET A 503 -43.33 -2.55 -26.79
N ALA A 504 -43.28 -3.28 -27.90
CA ALA A 504 -42.08 -3.45 -28.71
C ALA A 504 -41.60 -2.12 -29.33
N ARG A 505 -42.52 -1.21 -29.65
CA ARG A 505 -42.23 0.18 -30.06
C ARG A 505 -41.56 0.96 -28.94
N GLY A 506 -42.09 0.89 -27.72
CA GLY A 506 -41.45 1.50 -26.55
C GLY A 506 -40.06 0.92 -26.29
N TYR A 507 -39.91 -0.41 -26.37
CA TYR A 507 -38.64 -1.09 -26.24
C TYR A 507 -37.63 -0.67 -27.32
N LEU A 508 -38.05 -0.46 -28.57
CA LEU A 508 -37.18 0.01 -29.65
C LEU A 508 -36.46 1.32 -29.29
N TRP A 509 -37.14 2.29 -28.68
CA TRP A 509 -36.51 3.54 -28.25
C TRP A 509 -35.49 3.32 -27.13
N VAL A 510 -35.81 2.46 -26.15
CA VAL A 510 -34.89 2.07 -25.08
C VAL A 510 -33.65 1.39 -25.66
N HIS A 511 -33.85 0.49 -26.63
CA HIS A 511 -32.81 -0.27 -27.30
C HIS A 511 -31.86 0.63 -28.11
N ILE A 512 -32.40 1.58 -28.89
CA ILE A 512 -31.61 2.59 -29.61
C ILE A 512 -30.80 3.45 -28.62
N THR A 513 -31.44 3.91 -27.55
CA THR A 513 -30.79 4.75 -26.52
C THR A 513 -29.65 3.98 -25.83
N ALA A 514 -29.88 2.72 -25.47
CA ALA A 514 -28.87 1.84 -24.90
C ALA A 514 -27.69 1.63 -25.87
N GLY A 515 -27.98 1.51 -27.16
CA GLY A 515 -27.01 1.42 -28.24
C GLY A 515 -26.04 2.59 -28.30
N TRP A 516 -26.57 3.81 -28.38
CA TRP A 516 -25.78 5.04 -28.30
C TRP A 516 -24.93 5.10 -27.04
N PHE A 517 -25.55 4.83 -25.90
CA PHE A 517 -24.89 4.90 -24.60
C PHE A 517 -23.72 3.91 -24.47
N LEU A 518 -23.94 2.63 -24.74
CA LEU A 518 -22.93 1.58 -24.61
C LEU A 518 -21.81 1.73 -25.64
N THR A 519 -22.12 2.16 -26.87
CA THR A 519 -21.12 2.41 -27.90
C THR A 519 -20.20 3.57 -27.50
N LEU A 520 -20.77 4.68 -27.01
CA LEU A 520 -19.98 5.81 -26.51
C LEU A 520 -19.11 5.42 -25.30
N LEU A 521 -19.65 4.64 -24.36
CA LEU A 521 -18.88 4.11 -23.22
C LEU A 521 -17.73 3.20 -23.65
N ALA A 522 -17.95 2.33 -24.64
CA ALA A 522 -16.90 1.46 -25.17
C ALA A 522 -15.77 2.31 -25.76
N VAL A 523 -16.11 3.27 -26.64
CA VAL A 523 -15.14 4.20 -27.24
C VAL A 523 -14.38 4.99 -26.18
N ALA A 524 -15.09 5.56 -25.19
CA ALA A 524 -14.48 6.33 -24.11
C ALA A 524 -13.61 5.47 -23.17
N GLY A 525 -13.96 4.19 -22.99
CA GLY A 525 -13.16 3.22 -22.24
C GLY A 525 -11.85 2.85 -22.98
N PHE A 526 -11.93 2.64 -24.30
CA PHE A 526 -10.76 2.33 -25.14
C PHE A 526 -9.84 3.55 -25.32
N SER A 527 -10.40 4.76 -25.48
CA SER A 527 -9.62 5.99 -25.60
C SER A 527 -9.00 6.45 -24.28
N GLY A 528 -9.41 5.86 -23.15
CA GLY A 528 -8.95 6.25 -21.83
C GLY A 528 -9.59 7.53 -21.28
N LEU A 529 -10.56 8.14 -21.97
CA LEU A 529 -11.28 9.34 -21.51
C LEU A 529 -12.00 9.13 -20.18
N ILE A 530 -12.40 7.90 -19.86
CA ILE A 530 -13.04 7.55 -18.57
C ILE A 530 -11.99 7.42 -17.45
N LYS A 531 -10.72 7.15 -17.80
CA LYS A 531 -9.65 7.04 -16.81
C LYS A 531 -9.34 8.45 -16.32
N THR A 532 -9.81 8.76 -15.13
CA THR A 532 -9.35 9.92 -14.37
C THR A 532 -7.94 9.66 -13.84
N ASP A 533 -6.96 9.58 -14.75
CA ASP A 533 -5.54 9.66 -14.42
C ASP A 533 -5.11 11.15 -14.37
N ASN A 534 -6.01 12.05 -13.92
CA ASN A 534 -5.68 13.46 -13.68
C ASN A 534 -4.97 13.57 -12.33
N THR A 535 -3.68 13.27 -12.34
CA THR A 535 -2.71 13.88 -11.45
C THR A 535 -2.58 15.36 -11.82
N THR A 536 -3.45 16.20 -11.29
CA THR A 536 -3.24 17.64 -11.15
C THR A 536 -3.63 18.05 -9.75
#